data_AF-I2FQX9-F1
#
_entry.id   AF-I2FQX9-F1
#
_cell.length_a   1.000
_cell.length_b   1.000
_cell.length_c   1.000
_cell.angle_alpha   90.00
_cell.angle_beta   90.00
_cell.angle_gamma   90.00
#
_symmetry.space_group_name_H-M   'P 1'
#
loop_
_entity.id
_entity.type
_entity.pdbx_description
1 polymer ?
#
loop_
_entity_poly.entity_id
_entity_poly.type
_entity_poly.pdbx_seq_one_letter_code
_entity_poly.pdbx_strand_id
1 'polypeptide(L)'
;EGASSSSGLRPSNSDFKEFGYYGRPEFGFKLDKQPLPSSALDQHFDTRIHYQGTPVLFSKFDTVQKVAEALVSHKRIWLAGPSSAKTPNKLPPYMGMEYHGRGSLNYIPVSQEEIHPHVLDAQEFRNKHGENALYLRFGRPFTKREGRLFFSYQTPTWKKVKLSDTKFHLRQTKLTDLRNHLNKNNYLLTYDSVTHEHLGFALDKDGGVIFENLGEYLGRA
;
A
#
# COMPACT_ATOMS: atom_id res chain seq x y z
N GLU A 1 -41.09 -12.21 3.48
CA GLU A 1 -39.62 -12.41 3.43
C GLU A 1 -39.09 -11.70 2.20
N GLY A 2 -38.37 -10.58 2.40
CA GLY A 2 -37.88 -9.74 1.30
C GLY A 2 -36.41 -10.03 1.05
N ALA A 3 -36.10 -10.69 -0.07
CA ALA A 3 -34.73 -10.85 -0.52
C ALA A 3 -34.23 -9.53 -1.14
N SER A 4 -33.34 -8.84 -0.45
CA SER A 4 -32.58 -7.72 -1.01
C SER A 4 -31.60 -8.25 -2.06
N SER A 5 -31.96 -8.11 -3.33
CA SER A 5 -31.04 -8.27 -4.45
C SER A 5 -30.04 -7.11 -4.44
N SER A 6 -28.81 -7.34 -3.97
CA SER A 6 -27.70 -6.43 -4.21
C SER A 6 -27.26 -6.54 -5.66
N SER A 7 -27.78 -5.67 -6.52
CA SER A 7 -27.29 -5.46 -7.89
C SER A 7 -25.88 -4.85 -7.80
N GLY A 8 -24.86 -5.70 -7.80
CA GLY A 8 -23.48 -5.28 -7.97
C GLY A 8 -23.30 -4.65 -9.36
N LEU A 9 -23.43 -3.33 -9.44
CA LEU A 9 -23.17 -2.55 -10.65
C LEU A 9 -21.71 -2.81 -11.07
N ARG A 10 -21.54 -3.48 -12.21
CA ARG A 10 -20.22 -3.56 -12.86
C ARG A 10 -19.84 -2.15 -13.32
N PRO A 11 -18.61 -1.68 -13.05
CA PRO A 11 -18.12 -0.41 -13.56
C PRO A 11 -18.26 -0.37 -15.08
N SER A 12 -18.82 0.71 -15.60
CA SER A 12 -18.87 0.98 -17.03
C SER A 12 -17.48 1.39 -17.53
N ASN A 13 -17.17 1.15 -18.81
CA ASN A 13 -15.93 1.65 -19.43
C ASN A 13 -15.78 3.19 -19.32
N SER A 14 -16.87 3.93 -19.06
CA SER A 14 -16.85 5.37 -18.77
C SER A 14 -16.18 5.75 -17.45
N ASP A 15 -16.02 4.80 -16.53
CA ASP A 15 -15.58 5.03 -15.16
C ASP A 15 -14.05 5.09 -15.06
N PHE A 16 -13.36 4.63 -16.10
CA PHE A 16 -11.92 4.74 -16.27
C PHE A 16 -11.62 5.91 -17.20
N LYS A 17 -10.52 6.61 -16.93
CA LYS A 17 -10.02 7.70 -17.78
C LYS A 17 -8.54 7.54 -18.02
N GLU A 18 -8.10 7.98 -19.20
CA GLU A 18 -6.70 8.02 -19.55
C GLU A 18 -5.92 8.92 -18.59
N PHE A 19 -4.63 8.64 -18.44
CA PHE A 19 -3.76 9.37 -17.52
C PHE A 19 -3.82 10.90 -17.67
N GLY A 20 -3.87 11.39 -18.93
CA GLY A 20 -3.94 12.82 -19.23
C GLY A 20 -5.24 13.50 -18.81
N TYR A 21 -6.31 12.77 -18.48
CA TYR A 21 -7.56 13.33 -17.95
C TYR A 21 -7.36 13.96 -16.57
N TYR A 22 -6.55 13.32 -15.72
CA TYR A 22 -6.36 13.73 -14.32
C TYR A 22 -5.51 14.99 -14.17
N GLY A 23 -4.80 15.39 -15.21
CA GLY A 23 -4.06 16.65 -15.27
C GLY A 23 -4.91 17.84 -15.70
N ARG A 24 -6.19 17.65 -16.02
CA ARG A 24 -7.06 18.71 -16.51
C ARG A 24 -7.90 19.33 -15.39
N PRO A 25 -8.27 20.62 -15.49
CA PRO A 25 -9.09 21.29 -14.48
C PRO A 25 -10.42 20.57 -14.19
N GLU A 26 -11.00 19.86 -15.17
CA GLU A 26 -12.31 19.22 -15.02
C GLU A 26 -12.32 18.08 -14.00
N PHE A 27 -11.16 17.52 -13.68
CA PHE A 27 -11.06 16.51 -12.63
C PHE A 27 -11.25 17.11 -11.23
N GLY A 28 -10.74 18.32 -10.99
CA GLY A 28 -10.82 19.01 -9.69
C GLY A 28 -12.25 19.29 -9.22
N PHE A 29 -13.18 19.57 -10.16
CA PHE A 29 -14.58 19.81 -9.85
C PHE A 29 -15.34 18.58 -9.31
N LYS A 30 -14.75 17.38 -9.38
CA LYS A 30 -15.36 16.14 -8.86
C LYS A 30 -14.96 15.81 -7.42
N LEU A 31 -14.20 16.69 -6.76
CA LEU A 31 -13.65 16.47 -5.41
C LEU A 31 -14.51 17.03 -4.28
N ASP A 32 -15.76 17.43 -4.55
CA ASP A 32 -16.72 17.86 -3.51
C ASP A 32 -17.39 16.66 -2.82
N LYS A 33 -16.55 15.74 -2.33
CA LYS A 33 -16.97 14.54 -1.60
C LYS A 33 -16.44 14.59 -0.18
N GLN A 34 -17.18 13.97 0.74
CA GLN A 34 -16.67 13.75 2.09
C GLN A 34 -15.56 12.69 2.09
N PRO A 35 -14.50 12.86 2.90
CA PRO A 35 -13.51 11.82 3.14
C PRO A 35 -14.17 10.52 3.60
N LEU A 36 -13.62 9.38 3.20
CA LEU A 36 -14.05 8.10 3.74
C LEU A 36 -13.71 8.02 5.24
N PRO A 37 -14.56 7.38 6.07
CA PRO A 37 -14.21 7.08 7.45
C PRO A 37 -13.00 6.14 7.51
N SER A 38 -12.22 6.19 8.60
CA SER A 38 -10.93 5.48 8.67
C SER A 38 -11.03 3.97 8.42
N SER A 39 -12.11 3.34 8.88
CA SER A 39 -12.37 1.91 8.67
C SER A 39 -12.60 1.56 7.20
N ALA A 40 -13.31 2.42 6.45
CA ALA A 40 -13.50 2.24 5.01
C ALA A 40 -12.21 2.52 4.23
N LEU A 41 -11.35 3.41 4.71
CA LEU A 41 -10.05 3.66 4.07
C LEU A 41 -9.15 2.45 4.09
N ASP A 42 -9.06 1.78 5.24
CA ASP A 42 -8.25 0.57 5.36
C ASP A 42 -8.78 -0.51 4.41
N GLN A 43 -10.10 -0.74 4.37
CA GLN A 43 -10.67 -1.73 3.45
C GLN A 43 -10.49 -1.39 1.95
N HIS A 44 -10.48 -0.10 1.59
CA HIS A 44 -10.40 0.33 0.18
C HIS A 44 -8.98 0.47 -0.36
N PHE A 45 -8.01 0.71 0.53
CA PHE A 45 -6.63 1.08 0.16
C PHE A 45 -5.53 0.32 0.91
N ASP A 46 -5.83 -0.66 1.77
CA ASP A 46 -4.82 -1.52 2.43
C ASP A 46 -3.95 -2.31 1.43
N THR A 47 -4.53 -2.65 0.29
CA THR A 47 -3.92 -3.39 -0.82
C THR A 47 -3.34 -2.45 -1.86
N ARG A 48 -2.73 -1.34 -1.42
CA ARG A 48 -2.06 -0.38 -2.30
C ARG A 48 -0.63 -0.17 -1.89
N ILE A 49 0.25 -0.11 -2.88
CA ILE A 49 1.62 0.38 -2.71
C ILE A 49 1.53 1.82 -2.23
N HIS A 50 2.30 2.18 -1.21
CA HIS A 50 2.49 3.54 -0.77
C HIS A 50 3.95 3.93 -0.97
N TYR A 51 4.16 5.16 -1.45
CA TYR A 51 5.47 5.78 -1.56
C TYR A 51 5.46 7.04 -0.67
N GLN A 52 6.40 7.12 0.27
CA GLN A 52 6.44 8.19 1.30
C GLN A 52 5.09 8.37 2.04
N GLY A 53 4.45 7.26 2.40
CA GLY A 53 3.13 7.26 3.06
C GLY A 53 1.95 7.69 2.19
N THR A 54 2.17 7.94 0.90
CA THR A 54 1.16 8.34 -0.08
C THR A 54 0.78 7.17 -0.97
N PRO A 55 -0.51 6.81 -1.14
CA PRO A 55 -0.89 5.67 -1.97
C PRO A 55 -0.60 5.92 -3.45
N VAL A 56 -0.17 4.86 -4.13
CA VAL A 56 0.04 4.81 -5.58
C VAL A 56 -1.16 4.12 -6.22
N LEU A 57 -1.90 4.88 -7.04
CA LEU A 57 -3.00 4.41 -7.88
C LEU A 57 -2.54 4.27 -9.31
N PHE A 58 -3.27 3.49 -10.10
CA PHE A 58 -2.96 3.21 -11.50
C PHE A 58 -4.14 3.60 -12.36
N SER A 59 -3.97 4.57 -13.26
CA SER A 59 -5.09 5.09 -14.08
C SER A 59 -5.74 4.02 -14.96
N LYS A 60 -5.01 2.94 -15.26
CA LYS A 60 -5.49 1.77 -16.02
C LYS A 60 -6.44 0.87 -15.21
N PHE A 61 -6.31 0.85 -13.89
CA PHE A 61 -7.02 -0.11 -13.01
C PHE A 61 -7.94 0.57 -12.00
N ASP A 62 -7.74 1.86 -11.75
CA ASP A 62 -8.53 2.62 -10.79
C ASP A 62 -9.51 3.54 -11.50
N THR A 63 -10.76 3.50 -11.06
CA THR A 63 -11.82 4.37 -11.57
C THR A 63 -11.57 5.82 -11.15
N VAL A 64 -12.12 6.77 -11.91
CA VAL A 64 -12.11 8.20 -11.56
C VAL A 64 -12.64 8.41 -10.14
N GLN A 65 -13.68 7.68 -9.77
CA GLN A 65 -14.26 7.72 -8.44
C GLN A 65 -13.25 7.29 -7.37
N LYS A 66 -12.54 6.17 -7.57
CA LYS A 66 -11.55 5.69 -6.60
C LYS A 66 -10.38 6.64 -6.45
N VAL A 67 -9.91 7.24 -7.55
CA VAL A 67 -8.85 8.27 -7.53
C VAL A 67 -9.32 9.51 -6.75
N ALA A 68 -10.54 9.98 -7.00
CA ALA A 68 -11.12 11.11 -6.27
C ALA A 68 -11.27 10.82 -4.77
N GLU A 69 -11.80 9.64 -4.40
CA GLU A 69 -11.95 9.21 -3.00
C GLU A 69 -10.61 9.09 -2.28
N ALA A 70 -9.59 8.53 -2.95
CA ALA A 70 -8.24 8.43 -2.42
C ALA A 70 -7.66 9.83 -2.15
N LEU A 71 -7.81 10.74 -3.12
CA LEU A 71 -7.29 12.10 -3.04
C LEU A 71 -7.96 12.92 -1.93
N VAL A 72 -9.28 12.85 -1.79
CA VAL A 72 -10.01 13.54 -0.71
C VAL A 72 -9.61 13.00 0.67
N SER A 73 -9.39 11.69 0.77
CA SER A 73 -9.19 11.02 2.06
C SER A 73 -7.74 11.01 2.53
N HIS A 74 -6.79 10.74 1.63
CA HIS A 74 -5.36 10.75 1.93
C HIS A 74 -4.73 12.15 1.78
N LYS A 75 -5.47 13.12 1.21
CA LYS A 75 -5.00 14.47 0.82
C LYS A 75 -3.94 14.48 -0.25
N ARG A 76 -3.15 13.43 -0.38
CA ARG A 76 -2.12 13.27 -1.39
C ARG A 76 -2.24 11.90 -2.01
N ILE A 77 -2.03 11.82 -3.32
CA ILE A 77 -1.90 10.54 -4.05
C ILE A 77 -0.80 10.63 -5.10
N TRP A 78 -0.30 9.46 -5.47
CA TRP A 78 0.44 9.26 -6.70
C TRP A 78 -0.44 8.53 -7.69
N LEU A 79 -0.50 9.01 -8.93
CA LEU A 79 -1.15 8.32 -10.03
C LEU A 79 -0.08 7.87 -11.02
N ALA A 80 -0.06 6.58 -11.34
CA ALA A 80 0.76 5.99 -12.37
C ALA A 80 -0.08 5.79 -13.64
N GLY A 81 0.44 6.26 -14.77
CA GLY A 81 -0.12 5.98 -16.08
C GLY A 81 0.31 4.62 -16.63
N PRO A 82 -0.26 4.17 -17.75
CA PRO A 82 0.15 2.93 -18.39
C PRO A 82 1.55 3.07 -18.98
N SER A 83 2.34 2.00 -18.90
CA SER A 83 3.56 1.87 -19.71
C SER A 83 3.19 1.86 -21.20
N SER A 84 3.95 2.58 -22.02
CA SER A 84 3.70 2.67 -23.45
C SER A 84 4.18 1.40 -24.15
N ALA A 85 3.27 0.64 -24.76
CA ALA A 85 3.61 -0.55 -25.53
C ALA A 85 4.51 -0.24 -26.74
N LYS A 86 4.41 0.98 -27.30
CA LYS A 86 5.23 1.44 -28.43
C LYS A 86 6.66 1.82 -28.01
N THR A 87 6.87 2.11 -26.72
CA THR A 87 8.16 2.49 -26.15
C THR A 87 8.34 1.78 -24.81
N PRO A 88 8.58 0.45 -24.81
CA PRO A 88 8.63 -0.35 -23.59
C PRO A 88 9.75 0.08 -22.64
N ASN A 89 10.80 0.72 -23.16
CA ASN A 89 11.92 1.26 -22.37
C ASN A 89 11.63 2.62 -21.74
N LYS A 90 10.47 3.25 -22.05
CA LYS A 90 10.08 4.52 -21.45
C LYS A 90 9.36 4.25 -20.13
N LEU A 91 9.81 4.91 -19.07
CA LEU A 91 9.17 4.84 -17.76
C LEU A 91 7.68 5.23 -17.89
N PRO A 92 6.78 4.55 -17.16
CA PRO A 92 5.39 5.00 -17.07
C PRO A 92 5.36 6.42 -16.48
N PRO A 93 4.44 7.28 -16.95
CA PRO A 93 4.33 8.63 -16.39
C PRO A 93 3.72 8.57 -14.99
N TYR A 94 4.21 9.42 -14.10
CA TYR A 94 3.67 9.59 -12.74
C TYR A 94 3.18 11.03 -12.54
N MET A 95 2.10 11.18 -11.78
CA MET A 95 1.50 12.45 -11.41
C MET A 95 1.22 12.47 -9.91
N GLY A 96 1.86 13.39 -9.20
CA GLY A 96 1.53 13.68 -7.81
C GLY A 96 0.39 14.68 -7.73
N MET A 97 -0.58 14.40 -6.88
CA MET A 97 -1.74 15.25 -6.67
C MET A 97 -1.96 15.49 -5.18
N GLU A 98 -2.22 16.74 -4.82
CA GLU A 98 -2.51 17.16 -3.46
C GLU A 98 -3.79 17.99 -3.38
N TYR A 99 -4.70 17.61 -2.48
CA TYR A 99 -5.99 18.23 -2.26
C TYR A 99 -5.98 19.09 -1.01
N HIS A 100 -6.29 20.37 -1.19
CA HIS A 100 -6.30 21.39 -0.13
C HIS A 100 -7.72 21.74 0.36
N GLY A 101 -8.75 21.02 -0.08
CA GLY A 101 -10.14 21.34 0.21
C GLY A 101 -10.79 22.20 -0.88
N ARG A 102 -12.14 22.26 -0.87
CA ARG A 102 -12.97 23.09 -1.77
C ARG A 102 -12.64 22.91 -3.27
N GLY A 103 -12.29 21.70 -3.68
CA GLY A 103 -11.92 21.39 -5.07
C GLY A 103 -10.53 21.89 -5.51
N SER A 104 -9.74 22.47 -4.60
CA SER A 104 -8.38 22.93 -4.91
C SER A 104 -7.41 21.76 -5.00
N LEU A 105 -6.78 21.61 -6.17
CA LEU A 105 -5.82 20.56 -6.49
C LEU A 105 -4.48 21.19 -6.90
N ASN A 106 -3.42 20.78 -6.22
CA ASN A 106 -2.04 21.09 -6.60
C ASN A 106 -1.37 19.86 -7.18
N TYR A 107 -0.51 20.07 -8.18
CA TYR A 107 0.32 19.00 -8.74
C TYR A 107 1.70 19.06 -8.11
N ILE A 108 2.15 17.92 -7.60
CA ILE A 108 3.46 17.81 -6.97
C ILE A 108 4.48 17.52 -8.07
N PRO A 109 5.53 18.33 -8.22
CA PRO A 109 6.63 18.02 -9.12
C PRO A 109 7.31 16.73 -8.64
N VAL A 110 7.57 15.82 -9.57
CA VAL A 110 8.09 14.48 -9.25
C VAL A 110 9.44 14.32 -9.88
N SER A 111 10.41 13.86 -9.10
CA SER A 111 11.49 13.09 -9.69
C SER A 111 10.93 11.70 -10.04
N GLN A 112 10.56 11.48 -11.31
CA GLN A 112 10.12 10.15 -11.77
C GLN A 112 11.15 9.06 -11.43
N GLU A 113 12.41 9.47 -11.28
CA GLU A 113 13.57 8.65 -10.92
C GLU A 113 13.47 8.08 -9.50
N GLU A 114 12.60 8.57 -8.61
CA GLU A 114 12.45 8.03 -7.25
C GLU A 114 11.23 7.12 -7.09
N ILE A 115 10.07 7.52 -7.61
CA ILE A 115 8.84 6.73 -7.44
C ILE A 115 8.83 5.48 -8.32
N HIS A 116 9.42 5.55 -9.52
CA HIS A 116 9.42 4.42 -10.43
C HIS A 116 10.20 3.23 -9.89
N PRO A 117 11.46 3.37 -9.41
CA PRO A 117 12.18 2.28 -8.76
C PRO A 117 11.42 1.70 -7.57
N HIS A 118 10.81 2.53 -6.72
CA HIS A 118 10.01 2.03 -5.58
C HIS A 118 8.84 1.14 -6.00
N VAL A 119 8.14 1.50 -7.08
CA VAL A 119 7.04 0.68 -7.63
C VAL A 119 7.56 -0.61 -8.26
N LEU A 120 8.71 -0.58 -8.93
CA LEU A 120 9.37 -1.77 -9.47
C LEU A 120 9.81 -2.72 -8.34
N ASP A 121 10.52 -2.21 -7.34
CA ASP A 121 10.96 -2.96 -6.16
C ASP A 121 9.76 -3.65 -5.48
N ALA A 122 8.64 -2.93 -5.33
CA ALA A 122 7.41 -3.50 -4.80
C ALA A 122 6.87 -4.65 -5.66
N GLN A 123 6.88 -4.50 -7.00
CA GLN A 123 6.43 -5.56 -7.91
C GLN A 123 7.35 -6.78 -7.88
N GLU A 124 8.67 -6.59 -7.87
CA GLU A 124 9.64 -7.67 -7.73
C GLU A 124 9.46 -8.40 -6.39
N PHE A 125 9.29 -7.65 -5.31
CA PHE A 125 9.03 -8.18 -3.98
C PHE A 125 7.73 -9.00 -3.94
N ARG A 126 6.66 -8.53 -4.59
CA ARG A 126 5.40 -9.28 -4.75
C ARG A 126 5.62 -10.58 -5.50
N ASN A 127 6.37 -10.54 -6.61
CA ASN A 127 6.61 -11.73 -7.42
C ASN A 127 7.38 -12.79 -6.62
N LYS A 128 8.31 -12.36 -5.77
CA LYS A 128 9.12 -13.26 -4.94
C LYS A 128 8.38 -13.78 -3.71
N HIS A 129 7.67 -12.92 -2.98
CA HIS A 129 7.15 -13.22 -1.64
C HIS A 129 5.62 -13.18 -1.52
N GLY A 130 4.90 -12.90 -2.60
CA GLY A 130 3.44 -12.83 -2.64
C GLY A 130 2.83 -11.50 -2.19
N GLU A 131 1.51 -11.40 -2.32
CA GLU A 131 0.77 -10.15 -2.11
C GLU A 131 0.75 -9.66 -0.67
N ASN A 132 0.60 -10.56 0.30
CA ASN A 132 0.62 -10.16 1.70
C ASN A 132 1.97 -9.60 2.11
N ALA A 133 3.08 -10.19 1.65
CA ALA A 133 4.41 -9.65 1.89
C ALA A 133 4.56 -8.25 1.27
N LEU A 134 4.11 -8.07 0.02
CA LEU A 134 4.06 -6.78 -0.64
C LEU A 134 3.36 -5.72 0.22
N TYR A 135 2.12 -5.97 0.66
CA TYR A 135 1.34 -4.96 1.37
C TYR A 135 1.73 -4.79 2.85
N LEU A 136 2.46 -5.75 3.41
CA LEU A 136 3.16 -5.54 4.68
C LEU A 136 4.33 -4.56 4.50
N ARG A 137 5.18 -4.78 3.48
CA ARG A 137 6.42 -3.99 3.29
C ARG A 137 6.20 -2.63 2.63
N PHE A 138 5.47 -2.61 1.52
CA PHE A 138 5.27 -1.46 0.65
C PHE A 138 3.85 -0.88 0.76
N GLY A 139 3.01 -1.41 1.64
CA GLY A 139 1.66 -0.90 1.87
C GLY A 139 1.63 0.38 2.70
N ARG A 140 0.45 0.69 3.26
CA ARG A 140 0.29 1.84 4.17
C ARG A 140 1.27 1.74 5.35
N PRO A 141 2.05 2.78 5.66
CA PRO A 141 2.94 2.76 6.81
C PRO A 141 2.15 2.65 8.12
N PHE A 142 2.80 2.12 9.15
CA PHE A 142 2.26 2.09 10.50
C PHE A 142 2.47 3.45 11.18
N THR A 143 1.75 3.68 12.27
CA THR A 143 2.00 4.86 13.11
C THR A 143 3.43 4.84 13.63
N LYS A 144 4.07 6.02 13.63
CA LYS A 144 5.39 6.23 14.21
C LYS A 144 5.47 5.65 15.63
N ARG A 145 6.59 5.00 15.95
CA ARG A 145 6.81 4.38 17.26
C ARG A 145 7.46 5.38 18.20
N GLU A 146 6.71 5.75 19.23
CA GLU A 146 7.24 6.55 20.32
C GLU A 146 7.99 5.66 21.31
N GLY A 147 9.13 6.15 21.77
CA GLY A 147 9.81 5.55 22.91
C GLY A 147 9.00 5.74 24.19
N ARG A 148 9.26 4.92 25.21
CA ARG A 148 8.71 5.21 26.54
C ARG A 148 9.40 6.45 27.11
N LEU A 149 8.76 7.16 28.04
CA LEU A 149 9.41 8.22 28.82
C LEU A 149 10.77 7.68 29.28
N PHE A 150 11.87 8.34 28.87
CA PHE A 150 13.29 7.99 29.13
C PHE A 150 13.99 6.95 28.25
N PHE A 151 13.33 6.29 27.28
CA PHE A 151 14.02 5.35 26.37
C PHE A 151 13.61 5.53 24.91
N SER A 152 14.59 5.64 24.01
CA SER A 152 14.36 5.63 22.57
C SER A 152 13.79 4.29 22.11
N TYR A 153 12.87 4.32 21.15
CA TYR A 153 12.38 3.11 20.50
C TYR A 153 13.53 2.28 19.92
N GLN A 154 13.49 0.96 20.13
CA GLN A 154 14.44 0.00 19.55
C GLN A 154 13.69 -0.95 18.62
N THR A 155 14.10 -0.95 17.34
CA THR A 155 13.59 -1.90 16.35
C THR A 155 13.85 -3.33 16.81
N PRO A 156 12.86 -4.25 16.74
CA PRO A 156 13.06 -5.65 17.10
C PRO A 156 14.21 -6.29 16.33
N THR A 157 15.05 -7.06 17.04
CA THR A 157 16.14 -7.81 16.42
C THR A 157 15.63 -9.05 15.73
N TRP A 158 16.31 -9.51 14.68
CA TRP A 158 15.93 -10.74 13.97
C TRP A 158 15.98 -11.98 14.85
N LYS A 159 16.87 -12.03 15.85
CA LYS A 159 16.85 -13.08 16.89
C LYS A 159 15.49 -13.12 17.62
N LYS A 160 14.93 -11.96 17.98
CA LYS A 160 13.61 -11.87 18.61
C LYS A 160 12.49 -12.33 17.67
N VAL A 161 12.56 -11.98 16.39
CA VAL A 161 11.57 -12.42 15.39
C VAL A 161 11.62 -13.94 15.19
N LYS A 162 12.81 -14.54 15.10
CA LYS A 162 13.01 -15.99 14.97
C LYS A 162 12.49 -16.78 16.17
N LEU A 163 12.58 -16.21 17.37
CA LEU A 163 12.09 -16.80 18.63
C LEU A 163 10.60 -16.49 18.90
N SER A 164 9.87 -15.98 17.91
CA SER A 164 8.43 -15.74 18.05
C SER A 164 7.66 -17.04 18.23
N ASP A 165 6.89 -17.16 19.31
CA ASP A 165 5.99 -18.31 19.53
C ASP A 165 4.80 -18.31 18.57
N THR A 166 4.49 -17.15 17.97
CA THR A 166 3.41 -17.03 16.99
C THR A 166 3.98 -17.01 15.57
N LYS A 167 3.50 -17.94 14.73
CA LYS A 167 3.83 -18.04 13.32
C LYS A 167 2.56 -18.03 12.47
N PHE A 168 2.54 -17.19 11.44
CA PHE A 168 1.40 -17.08 10.53
C PHE A 168 1.70 -17.70 9.16
N HIS A 169 0.71 -18.33 8.55
CA HIS A 169 0.78 -18.75 7.14
C HIS A 169 0.61 -17.52 6.25
N LEU A 170 1.69 -17.07 5.60
CA LEU A 170 1.76 -15.78 4.93
C LEU A 170 0.65 -15.59 3.90
N ARG A 171 0.37 -16.59 3.07
CA ARG A 171 -0.60 -16.51 1.96
C ARG A 171 -2.04 -16.84 2.34
N GLN A 172 -2.25 -17.47 3.49
CA GLN A 172 -3.57 -17.94 3.94
C GLN A 172 -4.18 -17.01 4.99
N THR A 173 -3.34 -16.34 5.79
CA THR A 173 -3.77 -15.39 6.80
C THR A 173 -4.27 -14.11 6.12
N LYS A 174 -5.37 -13.52 6.61
CA LYS A 174 -5.84 -12.23 6.09
C LYS A 174 -4.80 -11.15 6.37
N LEU A 175 -4.58 -10.25 5.39
CA LEU A 175 -3.65 -9.14 5.53
C LEU A 175 -3.93 -8.30 6.79
N THR A 176 -5.20 -8.07 7.12
CA THR A 176 -5.63 -7.34 8.32
C THR A 176 -5.10 -7.98 9.60
N ASP A 177 -5.14 -9.31 9.71
CA ASP A 177 -4.66 -10.03 10.90
C ASP A 177 -3.13 -9.94 11.02
N LEU A 178 -2.42 -10.07 9.89
CA LEU A 178 -0.97 -9.89 9.84
C LEU A 178 -0.55 -8.47 10.25
N ARG A 179 -1.22 -7.46 9.70
CA ARG A 179 -0.97 -6.05 10.03
C ARG A 179 -1.30 -5.74 11.49
N ASN A 180 -2.40 -6.27 12.02
CA ASN A 180 -2.78 -6.10 13.43
C ASN A 180 -1.73 -6.71 14.36
N HIS A 181 -1.26 -7.92 14.06
CA HIS A 181 -0.20 -8.56 14.84
C HIS A 181 1.11 -7.78 14.77
N LEU A 182 1.54 -7.37 13.58
CA LEU A 182 2.75 -6.56 13.37
C LEU A 182 2.65 -5.21 14.10
N ASN A 183 1.49 -4.56 14.06
CA ASN A 183 1.23 -3.30 14.75
C ASN A 183 1.32 -3.45 16.27
N LYS A 184 0.79 -4.54 16.83
CA LYS A 184 0.74 -4.79 18.27
C LYS A 184 2.10 -5.21 18.83
N ASN A 185 2.82 -6.07 18.13
CA ASN A 185 4.05 -6.69 18.63
C ASN A 185 5.33 -6.03 18.10
N ASN A 186 5.22 -5.14 17.10
CA ASN A 186 6.32 -4.53 16.33
C ASN A 186 7.13 -5.51 15.46
N TYR A 187 6.81 -6.79 15.47
CA TYR A 187 7.39 -7.79 14.59
C TYR A 187 6.37 -8.88 14.26
N LEU A 188 6.70 -9.67 13.24
CA LEU A 188 5.87 -10.73 12.71
C LEU A 188 6.77 -11.81 12.10
N LEU A 189 6.58 -13.06 12.52
CA LEU A 189 7.16 -14.25 11.89
C LEU A 189 6.08 -14.93 11.03
N THR A 190 6.40 -15.18 9.77
CA THR A 190 5.51 -15.87 8.84
C THR A 190 6.21 -17.05 8.18
N TYR A 191 5.42 -17.96 7.63
CA TYR A 191 5.87 -19.05 6.78
C TYR A 191 5.14 -18.95 5.44
N ASP A 192 5.90 -18.92 4.34
CA ASP A 192 5.36 -19.02 3.00
C ASP A 192 5.30 -20.49 2.58
N SER A 193 4.08 -21.01 2.38
CA SER A 193 3.87 -22.39 1.96
C SER A 193 4.30 -22.69 0.52
N VAL A 194 4.55 -21.67 -0.30
CA VAL A 194 4.96 -21.83 -1.70
C VAL A 194 6.48 -21.90 -1.82
N THR A 195 7.21 -21.03 -1.13
CA THR A 195 8.68 -21.04 -1.16
C THR A 195 9.29 -21.91 -0.07
N HIS A 196 8.48 -22.37 0.90
CA HIS A 196 8.93 -23.10 2.10
C HIS A 196 9.86 -22.29 3.02
N GLU A 197 9.85 -20.97 2.89
CA GLU A 197 10.71 -20.06 3.66
C GLU A 197 9.97 -19.43 4.85
N HIS A 198 10.73 -19.14 5.91
CA HIS A 198 10.29 -18.27 6.99
C HIS A 198 10.65 -16.83 6.67
N LEU A 199 9.67 -15.92 6.76
CA LEU A 199 9.87 -14.50 6.50
C LEU A 199 9.63 -13.70 7.78
N GLY A 200 10.58 -12.84 8.11
CA GLY A 200 10.52 -11.92 9.24
C GLY A 200 10.15 -10.51 8.78
N PHE A 201 9.23 -9.88 9.50
CA PHE A 201 8.89 -8.47 9.35
C PHE A 201 9.05 -7.78 10.70
N ALA A 202 9.58 -6.56 10.72
CA ALA A 202 9.69 -5.74 11.92
C ALA A 202 9.42 -4.28 11.61
N LEU A 203 8.94 -3.51 12.59
CA LEU A 203 8.68 -2.09 12.45
C LEU A 203 9.88 -1.27 12.87
N ASP A 204 10.28 -0.33 12.03
CA ASP A 204 11.24 0.72 12.41
C ASP A 204 10.56 1.82 13.24
N LYS A 205 11.36 2.81 13.66
CA LYS A 205 10.91 3.94 14.48
C LYS A 205 9.87 4.82 13.77
N ASP A 206 9.94 4.91 12.44
CA ASP A 206 9.10 5.79 11.63
C ASP A 206 7.82 5.08 11.15
N GLY A 207 7.62 3.83 11.55
CA GLY A 207 6.47 3.01 11.18
C GLY A 207 6.63 2.32 9.82
N GLY A 208 7.82 2.37 9.23
CA GLY A 208 8.21 1.54 8.10
C GLY A 208 8.39 0.09 8.53
N VAL A 209 8.22 -0.83 7.58
CA VAL A 209 8.41 -2.27 7.84
C VAL A 209 9.73 -2.73 7.26
N ILE A 210 10.68 -3.20 8.05
CA ILE A 210 11.86 -3.91 7.53
C ILE A 210 11.57 -5.40 7.35
N PHE A 211 12.31 -6.05 6.46
CA PHE A 211 12.10 -7.44 6.06
C PHE A 211 13.41 -8.22 6.07
N GLU A 212 13.35 -9.50 6.46
CA GLU A 212 14.42 -10.46 6.28
C GLU A 212 13.84 -11.83 5.87
N ASN A 213 14.47 -12.45 4.86
CA ASN A 213 14.24 -13.86 4.56
C ASN A 213 15.07 -14.71 5.53
N LEU A 214 14.40 -15.47 6.39
CA LEU A 214 15.01 -16.27 7.44
C LEU A 214 15.33 -17.71 6.97
N GLY A 215 15.00 -18.04 5.72
CA GLY A 215 15.25 -19.33 5.09
C GLY A 215 14.32 -20.45 5.54
N GLU A 216 14.66 -21.67 5.13
CA GLU A 216 13.85 -22.88 5.43
C GLU A 216 14.03 -23.36 6.89
N TYR A 217 15.11 -22.98 7.55
CA TYR A 217 15.56 -23.57 8.81
C TYR A 217 15.43 -22.60 10.00
N LEU A 218 14.34 -22.72 10.77
CA LEU A 218 14.36 -22.39 12.20
C LEU A 218 14.63 -23.67 12.99
N GLY A 219 15.80 -24.25 12.75
CA GLY A 219 16.36 -25.27 13.61
C GLY A 219 16.58 -24.68 15.00
N ARG A 220 16.07 -25.39 16.00
CA ARG A 220 16.25 -25.14 17.43
C ARG A 220 17.63 -24.54 17.74
N ALA A 221 17.64 -23.42 18.46
CA ALA A 221 18.78 -23.06 19.31
C ALA A 221 18.89 -24.05 20.47
#